data_AF-A0A1F6PL57-F1
#
_entry.id   AF-A0A1F6PL57-F1
#
_cell.length_a   1.000
_cell.length_b   1.000
_cell.length_c   1.000
_cell.angle_alpha   90.00
_cell.angle_beta   90.00
_cell.angle_gamma   90.00
#
_symmetry.space_group_name_H-M   'P 1'
#
loop_
_entity.id
_entity.type
_entity.pdbx_description
1 polymer ?
#
loop_
_entity_poly.entity_id
_entity_poly.type
_entity_poly.pdbx_seq_one_letter_code
_entity_poly.pdbx_strand_id
1 'polypeptide(L)'
;MHRINLLSLTVPIKHNATVPIKRTAPSSTLQIVKKMENPKGNPLLAAIKQFADNPQKLQEELKKLVNEGQEKLCGYLVDMLALKDKNTAEHMRGAARIATKFAKEIGLSPQKTEEIRVAALVHDIGKIFTPLNVLNKPGKLNEAERAIMAEHAPLGKKFLKQLGLTKINKTFDNASELAEKHHFSIDKLHLTKKRTVEEEVLELSDVFNALTKRRSYHKPQTPKEALRIMKNIQKVQRAWSPEFFEKFTKFVEKTYCKK
;
A
#
# COMPACT_ATOMS: atom_id res chain seq x y z
N MET A 1 -22.33 22.64 -5.79
CA MET A 1 -20.96 22.77 -5.26
C MET A 1 -20.86 22.02 -3.93
N HIS A 2 -20.44 20.74 -3.94
CA HIS A 2 -20.27 19.97 -2.72
C HIS A 2 -18.83 20.16 -2.19
N ARG A 3 -18.69 20.94 -1.12
CA ARG A 3 -17.44 21.11 -0.39
C ARG A 3 -17.02 19.75 0.19
N ILE A 4 -15.92 19.19 -0.29
CA ILE A 4 -15.27 18.06 0.37
C ILE A 4 -14.70 18.62 1.68
N ASN A 5 -15.40 18.38 2.77
CA ASN A 5 -14.94 18.76 4.09
C ASN A 5 -13.85 17.77 4.54
N LEU A 6 -12.60 18.08 4.17
CA LEU A 6 -11.37 17.37 4.59
C LEU A 6 -11.05 17.52 6.09
N LEU A 7 -11.88 18.29 6.83
CA LEU A 7 -11.75 18.51 8.27
C LEU A 7 -12.34 17.40 9.16
N SER A 8 -12.90 16.31 8.61
CA SER A 8 -13.36 15.19 9.44
C SER A 8 -12.26 14.18 9.82
N LEU A 9 -10.98 14.57 9.75
CA LEU A 9 -9.82 13.74 10.14
C LEU A 9 -9.22 14.09 11.51
N THR A 10 -9.88 14.92 12.30
CA THR A 10 -9.45 15.23 13.66
C THR A 10 -10.58 15.00 14.65
N VAL A 11 -10.75 13.74 15.06
CA VAL A 11 -11.41 13.40 16.32
C VAL A 11 -10.32 12.85 17.24
N PRO A 12 -10.21 13.31 18.50
CA PRO A 12 -9.26 12.73 19.45
C PRO A 12 -9.61 11.25 19.66
N ILE A 13 -8.64 10.37 19.43
CA ILE A 13 -8.74 8.95 19.80
C ILE A 13 -8.79 8.92 21.32
N LYS A 14 -9.99 8.87 21.90
CA LYS A 14 -10.13 8.39 23.28
C LYS A 14 -9.93 6.88 23.21
N HIS A 15 -8.80 6.42 23.73
CA HIS A 15 -8.67 5.02 24.12
C HIS A 15 -9.74 4.74 25.18
N ASN A 16 -10.87 4.15 24.77
CA ASN A 16 -11.71 3.26 25.59
C ASN A 16 -12.91 2.76 24.79
N ALA A 17 -12.79 1.54 24.27
CA ALA A 17 -13.82 0.50 24.30
C ALA A 17 -13.28 -0.70 23.52
N THR A 18 -12.88 -1.75 24.24
CA THR A 18 -12.65 -3.08 23.68
C THR A 18 -13.98 -3.63 23.18
N VAL A 19 -14.33 -3.36 21.92
CA VAL A 19 -15.37 -4.13 21.24
C VAL A 19 -14.81 -5.54 21.04
N PRO A 20 -15.44 -6.60 21.58
CA PRO A 20 -14.96 -7.96 21.37
C PRO A 20 -15.25 -8.34 19.92
N ILE A 21 -14.30 -8.06 19.04
CA ILE A 21 -14.28 -8.67 17.71
C ILE A 21 -14.10 -10.16 17.98
N LYS A 22 -15.14 -10.96 17.75
CA LYS A 22 -15.04 -12.42 17.71
C LYS A 22 -13.90 -12.75 16.75
N ARG A 23 -12.73 -13.07 17.30
CA ARG A 23 -11.58 -13.61 16.57
C ARG A 23 -11.97 -15.01 16.14
N THR A 24 -12.77 -15.13 15.09
CA THR A 24 -12.87 -16.40 14.36
C THR A 24 -11.45 -16.75 13.94
N ALA A 25 -10.94 -17.89 14.40
CA ALA A 25 -9.57 -18.33 14.13
C ALA A 25 -9.24 -18.11 12.64
N PRO A 26 -8.17 -17.39 12.30
CA PRO A 26 -7.87 -17.17 10.89
C PRO A 26 -7.43 -18.51 10.32
N SER A 27 -8.25 -19.07 9.43
CA SER A 27 -7.71 -19.80 8.29
C SER A 27 -6.50 -18.98 7.79
N SER A 28 -5.31 -19.59 7.69
CA SER A 28 -4.10 -18.84 7.34
C SER A 28 -4.37 -17.96 6.10
N THR A 29 -3.74 -16.79 5.95
CA THR A 29 -4.02 -15.89 4.81
C THR A 29 -3.90 -16.63 3.46
N LEU A 30 -3.04 -17.65 3.42
CA LEU A 30 -2.93 -18.62 2.32
C LEU A 30 -4.21 -19.41 2.03
N GLN A 31 -4.96 -19.86 3.04
CA GLN A 31 -6.24 -20.58 2.83
C GLN A 31 -7.32 -19.69 2.20
N ILE A 32 -7.31 -18.38 2.48
CA ILE A 32 -8.21 -17.44 1.82
C ILE A 32 -7.81 -17.31 0.35
N VAL A 33 -6.51 -17.10 0.08
CA VAL A 33 -5.99 -16.95 -1.29
C VAL A 33 -6.13 -18.23 -2.12
N LYS A 34 -5.96 -19.41 -1.51
CA LYS A 34 -6.18 -20.73 -2.14
C LYS A 34 -7.58 -20.87 -2.74
N LYS A 35 -8.59 -20.25 -2.13
CA LYS A 35 -9.98 -20.27 -2.59
C LYS A 35 -10.28 -19.29 -3.72
N MET A 36 -9.38 -18.33 -4.01
CA MET A 36 -9.58 -17.38 -5.10
C MET A 36 -9.57 -18.08 -6.46
N GLU A 37 -10.39 -17.62 -7.39
CA GLU A 37 -10.34 -18.07 -8.77
C GLU A 37 -8.99 -17.74 -9.39
N ASN A 38 -8.46 -18.67 -10.19
CA ASN A 38 -7.26 -18.44 -10.97
C ASN A 38 -7.58 -18.79 -12.43
N PRO A 39 -7.95 -17.81 -13.27
CA PRO A 39 -8.31 -18.07 -14.67
C PRO A 39 -7.12 -18.49 -15.56
N LYS A 40 -6.07 -19.12 -14.99
CA LYS A 40 -4.87 -19.68 -15.63
C LYS A 40 -3.94 -18.65 -16.28
N GLY A 41 -3.67 -17.54 -15.58
CA GLY A 41 -2.68 -16.54 -16.01
C GLY A 41 -1.68 -16.09 -14.93
N ASN A 42 -1.94 -16.39 -13.65
CA ASN A 42 -1.08 -15.96 -12.54
C ASN A 42 -0.33 -17.16 -11.93
N PRO A 43 0.98 -17.32 -12.19
CA PRO A 43 1.78 -18.44 -11.70
C PRO A 43 1.89 -18.49 -10.17
N LEU A 44 1.98 -17.33 -9.51
CA LEU A 44 2.02 -17.25 -8.04
C LEU A 44 0.73 -17.82 -7.44
N LEU A 45 -0.43 -17.43 -7.96
CA LEU A 45 -1.70 -17.94 -7.48
C LEU A 45 -1.85 -19.44 -7.78
N ALA A 46 -1.32 -19.93 -8.89
CA ALA A 46 -1.29 -21.36 -9.20
C ALA A 46 -0.47 -22.15 -8.16
N ALA A 47 0.73 -21.67 -7.85
CA ALA A 47 1.60 -22.25 -6.84
C ALA A 47 0.94 -22.26 -5.45
N ILE A 48 0.31 -21.15 -5.03
CA ILE A 48 -0.42 -21.09 -3.75
C ILE A 48 -1.58 -22.10 -3.75
N LYS A 49 -2.37 -22.17 -4.82
CA LYS A 49 -3.52 -23.10 -4.88
C LYS A 49 -3.09 -24.55 -4.76
N GLN A 50 -1.97 -24.91 -5.40
CA GLN A 50 -1.47 -26.27 -5.45
C GLN A 50 -0.70 -26.66 -4.17
N PHE A 51 0.06 -25.73 -3.59
CA PHE A 51 1.04 -26.03 -2.55
C PHE A 51 0.83 -25.28 -1.22
N ALA A 52 -0.29 -24.60 -1.01
CA ALA A 52 -0.57 -23.92 0.28
C ALA A 52 -0.47 -24.85 1.51
N ASP A 53 -0.75 -26.15 1.36
CA ASP A 53 -0.64 -27.15 2.42
C ASP A 53 0.72 -27.88 2.42
N ASN A 54 1.63 -27.54 1.50
CA ASN A 54 2.99 -28.07 1.42
C ASN A 54 4.01 -26.91 1.40
N PRO A 55 4.43 -26.41 2.58
CA PRO A 55 5.32 -25.25 2.68
C PRO A 55 6.65 -25.40 1.95
N GLN A 56 7.21 -26.61 1.89
CA GLN A 56 8.48 -26.87 1.20
C GLN A 56 8.32 -26.66 -0.31
N LYS A 57 7.32 -27.32 -0.93
CA LYS A 57 7.04 -27.15 -2.37
C LYS A 57 6.65 -25.72 -2.72
N LEU A 58 5.84 -25.06 -1.88
CA LEU A 58 5.50 -23.64 -2.10
C LEU A 58 6.76 -22.78 -2.08
N GLN A 59 7.69 -23.02 -1.15
CA GLN A 59 8.93 -22.27 -1.06
C GLN A 59 9.82 -22.50 -2.30
N GLU A 60 9.88 -23.72 -2.83
CA GLU A 60 10.61 -24.05 -4.07
C GLU A 60 10.04 -23.30 -5.29
N GLU A 61 8.72 -23.30 -5.46
CA GLU A 61 8.07 -22.56 -6.55
C GLU A 61 8.28 -21.05 -6.41
N LEU A 62 8.21 -20.52 -5.19
CA LEU A 62 8.47 -19.10 -4.96
C LEU A 62 9.92 -18.72 -5.26
N LYS A 63 10.90 -19.58 -4.94
CA LYS A 63 12.30 -19.37 -5.34
C LYS A 63 12.45 -19.27 -6.85
N LYS A 64 11.77 -20.15 -7.62
CA LYS A 64 11.77 -20.08 -9.09
C LYS A 64 11.21 -18.75 -9.58
N LEU A 65 10.05 -18.32 -9.06
CA LEU A 65 9.42 -17.05 -9.44
C LEU A 65 10.26 -15.83 -9.06
N VAL A 66 10.96 -15.86 -7.93
CA VAL A 66 11.92 -14.81 -7.54
C VAL A 66 13.08 -14.76 -8.56
N ASN A 67 13.62 -15.92 -8.95
CA ASN A 67 14.73 -16.02 -9.89
C ASN A 67 14.33 -15.62 -11.33
N GLU A 68 13.08 -15.80 -11.72
CA GLU A 68 12.54 -15.32 -13.00
C GLU A 68 12.45 -13.79 -13.11
N GLY A 69 12.53 -13.10 -11.96
CA GLY A 69 12.58 -11.65 -11.87
C GLY A 69 11.63 -11.08 -10.82
N GLN A 70 12.18 -10.27 -9.92
CA GLN A 70 11.42 -9.58 -8.88
C GLN A 70 10.27 -8.74 -9.42
N GLU A 71 10.43 -8.11 -10.59
CA GLU A 71 9.37 -7.37 -11.26
C GLU A 71 8.18 -8.24 -11.65
N LYS A 72 8.41 -9.43 -12.21
CA LYS A 72 7.34 -10.37 -12.58
C LYS A 72 6.58 -10.83 -11.34
N LEU A 73 7.29 -11.21 -10.28
CA LEU A 73 6.67 -11.64 -9.03
C LEU A 73 5.82 -10.53 -8.41
N CYS A 74 6.31 -9.29 -8.39
CA CYS A 74 5.50 -8.15 -7.96
C CYS A 74 4.27 -7.98 -8.87
N GLY A 75 4.42 -8.12 -10.18
CA GLY A 75 3.31 -8.12 -11.13
C GLY A 75 2.24 -9.15 -10.76
N TYR A 76 2.63 -10.39 -10.45
CA TYR A 76 1.71 -11.44 -10.03
C TYR A 76 1.01 -11.12 -8.70
N LEU A 77 1.68 -10.50 -7.73
CA LEU A 77 1.05 -10.03 -6.50
C LEU A 77 -0.01 -8.95 -6.78
N VAL A 78 0.32 -7.97 -7.63
CA VAL A 78 -0.62 -6.90 -8.01
C VAL A 78 -1.82 -7.48 -8.78
N ASP A 79 -1.58 -8.40 -9.72
CA ASP A 79 -2.66 -9.04 -10.49
C ASP A 79 -3.58 -9.89 -9.61
N MET A 80 -3.05 -10.51 -8.56
CA MET A 80 -3.86 -11.22 -7.58
C MET A 80 -4.82 -10.28 -6.85
N LEU A 81 -4.37 -9.09 -6.44
CA LEU A 81 -5.28 -8.09 -5.87
C LEU A 81 -6.27 -7.56 -6.92
N ALA A 82 -5.86 -7.44 -8.18
CA ALA A 82 -6.72 -6.96 -9.26
C ALA A 82 -7.96 -7.86 -9.49
N LEU A 83 -7.89 -9.15 -9.13
CA LEU A 83 -9.05 -10.05 -9.12
C LEU A 83 -10.14 -9.59 -8.16
N LYS A 84 -9.76 -8.86 -7.10
CA LYS A 84 -10.67 -8.34 -6.07
C LYS A 84 -11.00 -6.87 -6.27
N ASP A 85 -9.99 -6.03 -6.50
CA ASP A 85 -10.15 -4.61 -6.79
C ASP A 85 -9.08 -4.10 -7.77
N LYS A 86 -9.50 -3.92 -9.02
CA LYS A 86 -8.65 -3.40 -10.10
C LYS A 86 -8.13 -1.99 -9.80
N ASN A 87 -8.93 -1.14 -9.14
CA ASN A 87 -8.55 0.24 -8.88
C ASN A 87 -7.36 0.32 -7.92
N THR A 88 -7.34 -0.49 -6.86
CA THR A 88 -6.22 -0.56 -5.93
C THR A 88 -4.98 -1.15 -6.61
N ALA A 89 -5.13 -2.16 -7.47
CA ALA A 89 -4.01 -2.70 -8.23
C ALA A 89 -3.36 -1.65 -9.17
N GLU A 90 -4.19 -0.86 -9.89
CA GLU A 90 -3.71 0.26 -10.70
C GLU A 90 -3.05 1.36 -9.86
N HIS A 91 -3.61 1.62 -8.68
CA HIS A 91 -3.05 2.56 -7.72
C HIS A 91 -1.66 2.15 -7.26
N MET A 92 -1.46 0.89 -6.86
CA MET A 92 -0.15 0.38 -6.45
C MET A 92 0.90 0.54 -7.56
N ARG A 93 0.54 0.25 -8.83
CA ARG A 93 1.41 0.51 -9.98
C ARG A 93 1.70 1.99 -10.20
N GLY A 94 0.71 2.86 -9.98
CA GLY A 94 0.87 4.31 -10.06
C GLY A 94 1.81 4.85 -9.00
N ALA A 95 1.56 4.51 -7.74
CA ALA A 95 2.38 4.87 -6.59
C ALA A 95 3.82 4.39 -6.77
N ALA A 96 4.03 3.15 -7.21
CA ALA A 96 5.37 2.62 -7.48
C ALA A 96 6.14 3.42 -8.54
N ARG A 97 5.48 3.81 -9.64
CA ARG A 97 6.10 4.65 -10.68
C ARG A 97 6.51 6.02 -10.15
N ILE A 98 5.68 6.64 -9.30
CA ILE A 98 5.97 7.95 -8.70
C ILE A 98 7.12 7.81 -7.69
N ALA A 99 7.04 6.81 -6.80
CA ALA A 99 8.03 6.55 -5.76
C ALA A 99 9.41 6.25 -6.34
N THR A 100 9.51 5.41 -7.37
CA THR A 100 10.77 5.11 -8.04
C THR A 100 11.38 6.35 -8.70
N LYS A 101 10.58 7.17 -9.38
CA LYS A 101 11.08 8.40 -10.02
C LYS A 101 11.57 9.39 -8.98
N PHE A 102 10.82 9.57 -7.90
CA PHE A 102 11.19 10.51 -6.85
C PHE A 102 12.43 10.03 -6.08
N ALA A 103 12.51 8.75 -5.73
CA ALA A 103 13.68 8.13 -5.10
C ALA A 103 14.97 8.37 -5.91
N LYS A 104 14.89 8.22 -7.25
CA LYS A 104 16.02 8.52 -8.15
C LYS A 104 16.36 10.01 -8.20
N GLU A 105 15.36 10.89 -8.27
CA GLU A 105 15.56 12.35 -8.32
C GLU A 105 16.29 12.86 -7.06
N ILE A 106 16.02 12.28 -5.89
CA ILE A 106 16.69 12.64 -4.63
C ILE A 106 17.99 11.87 -4.37
N GLY A 107 18.46 11.06 -5.34
CA GLY A 107 19.75 10.38 -5.28
C GLY A 107 19.81 9.14 -4.38
N LEU A 108 18.70 8.44 -4.13
CA LEU A 108 18.75 7.16 -3.42
C LEU A 108 19.49 6.10 -4.24
N SER A 109 20.18 5.19 -3.55
CA SER A 109 20.89 4.09 -4.20
C SER A 109 19.94 3.20 -5.02
N PRO A 110 20.45 2.48 -6.04
CA PRO A 110 19.62 1.53 -6.81
C PRO A 110 18.91 0.51 -5.94
N GLN A 111 19.58 -0.01 -4.90
CA GLN A 111 19.00 -0.96 -3.94
C GLN A 111 17.83 -0.35 -3.16
N LYS A 112 18.00 0.84 -2.56
CA LYS A 112 16.93 1.51 -1.80
C LYS A 112 15.76 1.89 -2.70
N THR A 113 16.06 2.37 -3.90
CA THR A 113 15.05 2.68 -4.91
C THR A 113 14.21 1.45 -5.26
N GLU A 114 14.86 0.29 -5.34
CA GLU A 114 14.18 -0.97 -5.63
C GLU A 114 13.35 -1.47 -4.43
N GLU A 115 13.85 -1.36 -3.21
CA GLU A 115 13.09 -1.65 -1.98
C GLU A 115 11.82 -0.78 -1.88
N ILE A 116 11.93 0.52 -2.14
CA ILE A 116 10.79 1.44 -2.20
C ILE A 116 9.82 1.06 -3.31
N ARG A 117 10.33 0.69 -4.50
CA ARG A 117 9.49 0.28 -5.63
C ARG A 117 8.67 -0.96 -5.27
N VAL A 118 9.31 -1.97 -4.70
CA VAL A 118 8.63 -3.19 -4.25
C VAL A 118 7.64 -2.86 -3.14
N ALA A 119 8.00 -2.05 -2.16
CA ALA A 119 7.11 -1.62 -1.08
C ALA A 119 5.86 -0.94 -1.64
N ALA A 120 6.01 -0.02 -2.60
CA ALA A 120 4.90 0.63 -3.27
C ALA A 120 4.02 -0.32 -4.08
N LEU A 121 4.60 -1.38 -4.67
CA LEU A 121 3.85 -2.43 -5.36
C LEU A 121 3.14 -3.41 -4.42
N VAL A 122 3.43 -3.41 -3.12
CA VAL A 122 2.82 -4.35 -2.17
C VAL A 122 2.16 -3.69 -0.95
N HIS A 123 2.23 -2.36 -0.81
CA HIS A 123 1.70 -1.64 0.37
C HIS A 123 0.23 -1.98 0.67
N ASP A 124 -0.55 -2.15 -0.38
CA ASP A 124 -2.00 -2.38 -0.33
C ASP A 124 -2.39 -3.86 -0.52
N ILE A 125 -1.43 -4.79 -0.59
CA ILE A 125 -1.71 -6.20 -0.92
C ILE A 125 -2.67 -6.87 0.07
N GLY A 126 -2.67 -6.43 1.34
CA GLY A 126 -3.56 -6.98 2.35
C GLY A 126 -5.03 -6.61 2.14
N LYS A 127 -5.36 -5.70 1.21
CA LYS A 127 -6.76 -5.44 0.82
C LYS A 127 -7.42 -6.66 0.18
N ILE A 128 -6.65 -7.68 -0.22
CA ILE A 128 -7.16 -9.02 -0.55
C ILE A 128 -8.03 -9.58 0.58
N PHE A 129 -7.73 -9.25 1.84
CA PHE A 129 -8.45 -9.75 3.01
C PHE A 129 -9.57 -8.82 3.50
N THR A 130 -9.66 -7.59 2.98
CA THR A 130 -10.70 -6.63 3.36
C THR A 130 -12.05 -7.02 2.76
N PRO A 131 -13.16 -7.04 3.53
CA PRO A 131 -14.50 -7.31 3.00
C PRO A 131 -14.90 -6.33 1.87
N LEU A 132 -15.57 -6.82 0.82
CA LEU A 132 -15.93 -6.00 -0.34
C LEU A 132 -16.85 -4.83 -0.01
N ASN A 133 -17.77 -5.01 0.94
CA ASN A 133 -18.69 -3.96 1.41
C ASN A 133 -17.95 -2.83 2.14
N VAL A 134 -16.77 -3.09 2.72
CA VAL A 134 -15.90 -2.08 3.33
C VAL A 134 -14.97 -1.49 2.26
N LEU A 135 -14.35 -2.34 1.45
CA LEU A 135 -13.38 -1.93 0.43
C LEU A 135 -14.00 -0.99 -0.62
N ASN A 136 -15.23 -1.30 -1.07
CA ASN A 136 -15.93 -0.59 -2.13
C ASN A 136 -17.08 0.29 -1.60
N LYS A 137 -17.11 0.60 -0.31
CA LYS A 137 -18.19 1.39 0.28
C LYS A 137 -18.34 2.74 -0.43
N PRO A 138 -19.55 3.10 -0.91
CA PRO A 138 -19.79 4.46 -1.39
C PRO A 138 -19.86 5.42 -0.20
N GLY A 139 -19.02 6.45 -0.21
CA GLY A 139 -19.00 7.49 0.82
C GLY A 139 -18.00 7.24 1.95
N LYS A 140 -18.25 7.85 3.12
CA LYS A 140 -17.31 7.80 4.26
C LYS A 140 -17.43 6.47 5.03
N LEU A 141 -16.29 5.92 5.41
CA LEU A 141 -16.22 4.80 6.35
C LEU A 141 -16.53 5.28 7.78
N ASN A 142 -17.33 4.52 8.51
CA ASN A 142 -17.50 4.70 9.95
C ASN A 142 -16.27 4.20 10.71
N GLU A 143 -16.24 4.32 12.04
CA GLU A 143 -15.08 3.93 12.85
C GLU A 143 -14.75 2.43 12.76
N ALA A 144 -15.74 1.55 12.83
CA ALA A 144 -15.53 0.11 12.72
C ALA A 144 -15.01 -0.29 11.33
N GLU A 145 -15.55 0.33 10.28
CA GLU A 145 -15.11 0.12 8.90
C GLU A 145 -13.70 0.65 8.65
N ARG A 146 -13.33 1.79 9.26
CA ARG A 146 -11.95 2.30 9.23
C ARG A 146 -10.99 1.35 9.92
N ALA A 147 -11.36 0.78 11.07
CA ALA A 147 -10.54 -0.21 11.75
C ALA A 147 -10.33 -1.46 10.86
N ILE A 148 -11.38 -1.97 10.23
CA ILE A 148 -11.28 -3.10 9.28
C ILE A 148 -10.41 -2.74 8.07
N MET A 149 -10.53 -1.52 7.54
CA MET A 149 -9.69 -1.05 6.44
C MET A 149 -8.22 -1.01 6.87
N ALA A 150 -7.90 -0.49 8.06
CA ALA A 150 -6.52 -0.33 8.54
C ALA A 150 -5.75 -1.66 8.65
N GLU A 151 -6.44 -2.79 8.89
CA GLU A 151 -5.83 -4.12 8.96
C GLU A 151 -5.13 -4.57 7.67
N HIS A 152 -5.38 -3.94 6.52
CA HIS A 152 -4.71 -4.32 5.26
C HIS A 152 -3.18 -4.24 5.36
N ALA A 153 -2.63 -3.26 6.07
CA ALA A 153 -1.18 -3.08 6.16
C ALA A 153 -0.50 -4.25 6.92
N PRO A 154 -0.89 -4.57 8.19
CA PRO A 154 -0.32 -5.70 8.90
C PRO A 154 -0.69 -7.06 8.26
N LEU A 155 -1.89 -7.21 7.68
CA LEU A 155 -2.27 -8.44 6.97
C LEU A 155 -1.45 -8.64 5.69
N GLY A 156 -1.09 -7.56 4.99
CA GLY A 156 -0.21 -7.60 3.83
C GLY A 156 1.18 -8.15 4.18
N LYS A 157 1.82 -7.59 5.20
CA LYS A 157 3.11 -8.11 5.70
C LYS A 157 3.00 -9.56 6.16
N LYS A 158 1.96 -9.90 6.92
CA LYS A 158 1.70 -11.28 7.36
C LYS A 158 1.59 -12.23 6.18
N PHE A 159 0.88 -11.85 5.12
CA PHE A 159 0.73 -12.66 3.91
C PHE A 159 2.07 -12.88 3.20
N LEU A 160 2.85 -11.83 2.97
CA LEU A 160 4.19 -11.94 2.36
C LEU A 160 5.14 -12.84 3.19
N LYS A 161 5.06 -12.74 4.52
CA LYS A 161 5.81 -13.61 5.45
C LYS A 161 5.33 -15.06 5.40
N GLN A 162 4.02 -15.30 5.30
CA GLN A 162 3.45 -16.65 5.17
C GLN A 162 3.78 -17.31 3.83
N LEU A 163 3.86 -16.55 2.75
CA LEU A 163 4.44 -17.02 1.49
C LEU A 163 5.92 -17.40 1.67
N GLY A 164 6.64 -16.77 2.60
CA GLY A 164 8.06 -16.99 2.80
C GLY A 164 8.94 -16.11 1.89
N LEU A 165 8.34 -15.15 1.17
CA LEU A 165 9.07 -14.20 0.32
C LEU A 165 10.10 -13.39 1.11
N THR A 166 9.74 -12.98 2.34
CA THR A 166 10.64 -12.24 3.23
C THR A 166 11.85 -13.07 3.69
N LYS A 167 11.77 -14.40 3.64
CA LYS A 167 12.90 -15.30 3.94
C LYS A 167 13.79 -15.56 2.73
N ILE A 168 13.20 -15.54 1.53
CA ILE A 168 13.87 -15.90 0.27
C ILE A 168 14.57 -14.68 -0.34
N ASN A 169 14.04 -13.47 -0.13
CA ASN A 169 14.53 -12.25 -0.76
C ASN A 169 14.52 -11.08 0.24
N LYS A 170 15.71 -10.50 0.46
CA LYS A 170 15.90 -9.40 1.43
C LYS A 170 15.19 -8.11 1.04
N THR A 171 15.07 -7.82 -0.26
CA THR A 171 14.29 -6.68 -0.77
C THR A 171 12.83 -6.82 -0.37
N PHE A 172 12.24 -8.02 -0.48
CA PHE A 172 10.87 -8.27 -0.03
C PHE A 172 10.71 -8.15 1.48
N ASP A 173 11.71 -8.56 2.26
CA ASP A 173 11.72 -8.38 3.71
C ASP A 173 11.61 -6.90 4.08
N ASN A 174 12.58 -6.09 3.62
CA ASN A 174 12.63 -4.64 3.85
C ASN A 174 11.38 -3.94 3.31
N ALA A 175 10.95 -4.30 2.10
CA ALA A 175 9.77 -3.73 1.47
C ALA A 175 8.49 -4.05 2.25
N SER A 176 8.37 -5.24 2.86
CA SER A 176 7.21 -5.62 3.67
C SER A 176 7.09 -4.82 4.97
N GLU A 177 8.22 -4.45 5.57
CA GLU A 177 8.25 -3.57 6.74
C GLU A 177 7.88 -2.14 6.39
N LEU A 178 8.37 -1.65 5.26
CA LEU A 178 8.04 -0.32 4.76
C LEU A 178 6.55 -0.24 4.35
N ALA A 179 6.05 -1.26 3.65
CA ALA A 179 4.64 -1.42 3.27
C ALA A 179 3.71 -1.43 4.48
N GLU A 180 4.06 -2.09 5.59
CA GLU A 180 3.23 -2.08 6.80
C GLU A 180 3.06 -0.67 7.41
N LYS A 181 4.03 0.23 7.18
CA LYS A 181 4.08 1.56 7.81
C LYS A 181 3.63 2.70 6.90
N HIS A 182 3.06 2.42 5.73
CA HIS A 182 2.78 3.48 4.75
C HIS A 182 1.71 4.52 5.17
N HIS A 183 0.89 4.23 6.20
CA HIS A 183 -0.10 5.17 6.77
C HIS A 183 0.40 5.95 8.00
N PHE A 184 1.71 5.94 8.26
CA PHE A 184 2.28 6.36 9.54
C PHE A 184 1.94 7.81 9.96
N SER A 185 1.65 8.74 9.04
CA SER A 185 1.24 10.11 9.42
C SER A 185 -0.21 10.19 9.85
N ILE A 186 -1.06 9.38 9.22
CA ILE A 186 -2.51 9.34 9.46
C ILE A 186 -2.80 8.60 10.78
N ASP A 187 -2.05 7.53 11.05
CA ASP A 187 -2.28 6.70 12.23
C ASP A 187 -1.80 7.36 13.53
N LYS A 188 -0.98 8.42 13.46
CA LYS A 188 -0.39 9.14 14.62
C LYS A 188 0.33 8.23 15.63
N LEU A 189 0.57 6.96 15.29
CA LEU A 189 1.11 5.92 16.18
C LEU A 189 2.55 6.22 16.62
N HIS A 190 3.23 7.16 15.96
CA HIS A 190 4.67 7.37 16.11
C HIS A 190 5.08 8.84 15.96
N LEU A 191 4.29 9.79 16.47
CA LEU A 191 4.59 11.23 16.44
C LEU A 191 5.95 11.60 17.07
N THR A 192 6.56 10.69 17.84
CA THR A 192 7.86 10.87 18.49
C THR A 192 9.04 10.26 17.72
N LYS A 193 8.81 9.43 16.69
CA LYS A 193 9.88 8.80 15.90
C LYS A 193 10.12 9.58 14.62
N LYS A 194 11.40 9.89 14.36
CA LYS A 194 11.83 10.47 13.09
C LYS A 194 11.60 9.44 11.97
N ARG A 195 10.91 9.87 10.92
CA ARG A 195 10.65 9.07 9.73
C ARG A 195 11.92 8.79 8.95
N THR A 196 11.98 7.63 8.32
CA THR A 196 13.02 7.37 7.34
C THR A 196 12.67 8.05 6.01
N VAL A 197 13.67 8.27 5.17
CA VAL A 197 13.45 8.84 3.83
C VAL A 197 12.55 7.92 3.01
N GLU A 198 12.73 6.61 3.14
CA GLU A 198 11.96 5.58 2.44
C GLU A 198 10.47 5.63 2.81
N GLU A 199 10.14 5.83 4.09
CA GLU A 199 8.76 6.02 4.59
C GLU A 199 8.11 7.26 3.96
N GLU A 200 8.84 8.38 3.91
CA GLU A 200 8.32 9.61 3.31
C GLU A 200 8.15 9.50 1.79
N VAL A 201 9.08 8.85 1.08
CA VAL A 201 8.93 8.62 -0.36
C VAL A 201 7.67 7.82 -0.65
N LEU A 202 7.45 6.73 0.09
CA LEU A 202 6.32 5.85 -0.13
C LEU A 202 5.00 6.60 0.11
N GLU A 203 4.83 7.23 1.27
CA GLU A 203 3.56 7.88 1.61
C GLU A 203 3.27 9.11 0.75
N LEU A 204 4.26 9.95 0.42
CA LEU A 204 4.04 11.09 -0.48
C LEU A 204 3.59 10.63 -1.86
N SER A 205 4.22 9.57 -2.37
CA SER A 205 3.88 8.98 -3.67
C SER A 205 2.50 8.34 -3.66
N ASP A 206 2.16 7.66 -2.58
CA ASP A 206 0.87 7.04 -2.35
C ASP A 206 -0.26 8.08 -2.35
N VAL A 207 -0.14 9.11 -1.50
CA VAL A 207 -1.12 10.19 -1.38
C VAL A 207 -1.27 10.96 -2.69
N PHE A 208 -0.17 11.32 -3.35
CA PHE A 208 -0.23 12.02 -4.62
C PHE A 208 -0.92 11.20 -5.71
N ASN A 209 -0.62 9.89 -5.81
CA ASN A 209 -1.27 9.02 -6.77
C ASN A 209 -2.77 8.87 -6.45
N ALA A 210 -3.13 8.71 -5.17
CA ALA A 210 -4.53 8.59 -4.75
C ALA A 210 -5.35 9.86 -5.09
N LEU A 211 -4.75 11.05 -5.00
CA LEU A 211 -5.41 12.32 -5.35
C LEU A 211 -5.58 12.51 -6.87
N THR A 212 -4.62 12.04 -7.67
CA THR A 212 -4.59 12.26 -9.12
C THR A 212 -5.23 11.14 -9.95
N LYS A 213 -5.69 10.06 -9.30
CA LYS A 213 -6.40 8.95 -9.95
C LYS A 213 -7.88 8.93 -9.60
N ARG A 214 -8.67 8.27 -10.44
CA ARG A 214 -10.11 8.10 -10.22
C ARG A 214 -10.31 7.10 -9.08
N ARG A 215 -11.17 7.41 -8.12
CA ARG A 215 -11.65 6.45 -7.12
C ARG A 215 -13.18 6.45 -7.12
N SER A 216 -13.78 5.45 -6.46
CA SER A 216 -15.24 5.35 -6.30
C SER A 216 -15.86 6.57 -5.61
N TYR A 217 -15.08 7.27 -4.77
CA TYR A 217 -15.56 8.37 -3.91
C TYR A 217 -15.09 9.78 -4.32
N HIS A 218 -14.22 9.93 -5.33
CA HIS A 218 -13.82 11.25 -5.82
C HIS A 218 -13.42 11.27 -7.32
N LYS A 219 -13.50 12.46 -7.93
CA LYS A 219 -12.95 12.69 -9.27
C LYS A 219 -11.43 12.91 -9.16
N PRO A 220 -10.65 12.47 -10.17
CA PRO A 220 -9.22 12.76 -10.24
C PRO A 220 -8.96 14.26 -10.15
N GLN A 221 -8.02 14.65 -9.29
CA GLN A 221 -7.54 16.03 -9.21
C GLN A 221 -6.42 16.25 -10.24
N THR A 222 -6.28 17.48 -10.72
CA THR A 222 -5.08 17.85 -11.48
C THR A 222 -3.85 17.80 -10.58
N PRO A 223 -2.63 17.61 -11.11
CA PRO A 223 -1.41 17.63 -10.31
C PRO A 223 -1.26 18.88 -9.43
N LYS A 224 -1.64 20.06 -9.95
CA LYS A 224 -1.65 21.33 -9.18
C LYS A 224 -2.64 21.28 -8.02
N GLU A 225 -3.83 20.75 -8.25
CA GLU A 225 -4.86 20.64 -7.21
C GLU A 225 -4.49 19.60 -6.15
N ALA A 226 -3.91 18.46 -6.55
CA ALA A 226 -3.36 17.47 -5.64
C ALA A 226 -2.27 18.09 -4.73
N LEU A 227 -1.32 18.86 -5.28
CA LEU A 227 -0.33 19.58 -4.49
C LEU A 227 -0.96 20.60 -3.55
N ARG A 228 -2.03 21.29 -3.95
CA ARG A 228 -2.76 22.22 -3.08
C ARG A 228 -3.36 21.49 -1.88
N ILE A 229 -3.98 20.34 -2.10
CA ILE A 229 -4.54 19.49 -1.02
C ILE A 229 -3.41 18.99 -0.10
N MET A 230 -2.32 18.47 -0.65
CA MET A 230 -1.18 17.99 0.13
C MET A 230 -0.54 19.11 0.95
N LYS A 231 -0.40 20.34 0.40
CA LYS A 231 0.07 21.52 1.14
C LYS A 231 -0.84 21.84 2.33
N ASN A 232 -2.15 21.68 2.18
CA ASN A 232 -3.09 21.87 3.29
C ASN A 232 -2.96 20.76 4.36
N ILE A 233 -2.80 19.49 3.95
CA ILE A 233 -2.52 18.38 4.88
C ILE A 233 -1.25 18.66 5.67
N GLN A 234 -0.17 19.07 5.00
CA GLN A 234 1.10 19.39 5.63
C GLN A 234 0.97 20.54 6.65
N LYS A 235 0.22 21.59 6.32
CA LYS A 235 -0.02 22.73 7.23
C LYS A 235 -0.75 22.32 8.50
N VAL A 236 -1.78 21.47 8.37
CA VAL A 236 -2.67 21.11 9.50
C VAL A 236 -2.09 19.96 10.32
N GLN A 237 -1.53 18.95 9.68
CA GLN A 237 -1.14 17.70 10.33
C GLN A 237 0.37 17.57 10.53
N ARG A 238 1.19 18.40 9.86
CA ARG A 238 2.66 18.26 9.83
C ARG A 238 3.08 16.82 9.48
N ALA A 239 2.40 16.25 8.50
CA ALA A 239 2.47 14.84 8.14
C ALA A 239 3.88 14.41 7.67
N TRP A 240 4.63 15.30 7.05
CA TRP A 240 5.94 15.02 6.46
C TRP A 240 7.00 16.02 6.92
N SER A 241 8.27 15.67 6.76
CA SER A 241 9.40 16.60 6.90
C SER A 241 9.22 17.78 5.95
N PRO A 242 9.28 19.04 6.44
CA PRO A 242 9.09 20.22 5.59
C PRO A 242 10.07 20.29 4.42
N GLU A 243 11.35 19.98 4.67
CA GLU A 243 12.39 19.97 3.64
C GLU A 243 12.10 18.90 2.57
N PHE A 244 11.65 17.73 3.02
CA PHE A 244 11.39 16.61 2.13
C PHE A 244 10.11 16.82 1.29
N PHE A 245 9.07 17.39 1.92
CA PHE A 245 7.84 17.78 1.25
C PHE A 245 8.08 18.84 0.17
N GLU A 246 8.99 19.79 0.40
CA GLU A 246 9.38 20.79 -0.59
C GLU A 246 10.11 20.14 -1.78
N LYS A 247 11.03 19.20 -1.53
CA LYS A 247 11.68 18.40 -2.58
C LYS A 247 10.66 17.65 -3.43
N PHE A 248 9.67 17.02 -2.80
CA PHE A 248 8.59 16.32 -3.51
C PHE A 248 7.72 17.28 -4.33
N THR A 249 7.37 18.45 -3.79
CA THR A 249 6.58 19.46 -4.48
C THR A 249 7.30 19.92 -5.76
N LYS A 250 8.58 20.26 -5.68
CA LYS A 250 9.40 20.64 -6.85
C LYS A 250 9.48 19.51 -7.89
N PHE A 251 9.68 18.28 -7.43
CA PHE A 251 9.65 17.10 -8.30
C PHE A 251 8.32 16.97 -9.04
N VAL A 252 7.19 17.13 -8.35
CA VAL A 252 5.87 17.03 -8.97
C VAL A 252 5.63 18.16 -9.96
N GLU A 253 5.97 19.40 -9.59
CA GLU A 253 5.83 20.56 -10.47
C GLU A 253 6.64 20.38 -11.76
N LYS A 254 7.90 19.94 -11.65
CA LYS A 254 8.77 19.62 -12.78
C LYS A 254 8.19 18.50 -13.66
N THR A 255 7.69 17.43 -13.06
CA THR A 255 7.38 16.17 -13.76
C THR A 255 5.95 16.09 -14.29
N TYR A 256 4.99 16.67 -13.57
CA TYR A 256 3.56 16.47 -13.80
C TYR A 256 2.78 17.77 -14.05
N CYS A 257 3.33 18.96 -13.75
CA CYS A 257 2.63 20.24 -13.95
C CYS A 257 3.08 21.02 -15.20
N LYS A 258 4.21 20.65 -15.83
CA LYS A 258 4.79 21.32 -17.01
C LYS A 258 4.35 20.73 -18.36
N LYS A 259 3.26 19.99 -18.39
CA LYS A 259 2.63 19.50 -19.63
C LYS A 259 1.30 20.18 -19.86
#